data_AF-A0A919KIE1-F1
#
_entry.id   AF-A0A919KIE1-F1
#
_cell.length_a   1.000
_cell.length_b   1.000
_cell.length_c   1.000
_cell.angle_alpha   90.00
_cell.angle_beta   90.00
_cell.angle_gamma   90.00
#
_symmetry.space_group_name_H-M   'P 1'
#
loop_
_entity.id
_entity.type
_entity.pdbx_description
1 polymer ?
#
loop_
_entity_poly.entity_id
_entity_poly.type
_entity_poly.pdbx_seq_one_letter_code
_entity_poly.pdbx_strand_id
1 'polypeptide(L)'
;MEISRAGVRNAEFLLSEANGERSRELIYIPTGQGILPAGTLLKADNTKAVDGAEAVKLLYGQVDTGTAAGGLAVKGTAIARDAEVHGELLGWASDTTSDEKLLAAISLEESGIVVRWTNRPIASNTAHHIVFRQVPLMGEANEPIGPVIAEIRDVFGALVNGSAASVTLAKSAGAGDLAGGGAKAAVNGVVTWDEISFSAADTYTLTATAADLTAAVSDNIVISAAA
;
A
#
# COMPACT_ATOMS: atom_id res chain seq x y z
N MET A 1 13.01 18.44 26.55
CA MET A 1 12.02 19.51 26.31
C MET A 1 11.08 19.00 25.26
N GLU A 2 10.05 18.25 25.66
CA GLU A 2 8.96 17.91 24.76
C GLU A 2 8.25 19.22 24.41
N ILE A 3 8.39 19.64 23.16
CA ILE A 3 7.54 20.69 22.61
C ILE A 3 6.14 20.07 22.52
N SER A 4 5.29 20.37 23.50
CA SER A 4 3.86 20.09 23.39
C SER A 4 3.38 20.80 22.12
N ARG A 5 3.06 20.05 21.05
CA ARG A 5 2.29 20.59 19.93
C ARG A 5 0.99 21.12 20.53
N ALA A 6 0.80 22.44 20.49
CA ALA A 6 -0.51 23.04 20.65
C ALA A 6 -1.48 22.30 19.70
N GLY A 7 -2.72 22.06 20.14
CA GLY A 7 -3.72 21.36 19.32
C GLY A 7 -3.80 21.90 17.89
N VAL A 8 -4.20 21.05 16.94
CA VAL A 8 -4.26 21.40 15.51
C VAL A 8 -4.96 22.74 15.31
N ARG A 9 -4.26 23.66 14.64
CA ARG A 9 -4.82 24.99 14.38
C ARG A 9 -5.90 24.86 13.31
N ASN A 10 -6.87 25.77 13.35
CA ASN A 10 -7.88 25.83 12.29
C ASN A 10 -7.20 25.90 10.93
N ALA A 11 -7.64 25.03 10.02
CA ALA A 11 -7.15 24.93 8.65
C ALA A 11 -5.63 24.75 8.47
N GLU A 12 -4.92 24.22 9.46
CA GLU A 12 -3.48 23.91 9.31
C GLU A 12 -3.22 22.93 8.16
N PHE A 13 -4.20 22.09 7.83
CA PHE A 13 -4.16 21.16 6.72
C PHE A 13 -4.40 21.80 5.34
N LEU A 14 -4.82 23.06 5.26
CA LEU A 14 -5.20 23.70 3.99
C LEU A 14 -3.98 24.25 3.26
N LEU A 15 -3.77 23.83 2.01
CA LEU A 15 -2.72 24.34 1.13
C LEU A 15 -3.21 25.54 0.33
N SER A 16 -4.38 25.40 -0.27
CA SER A 16 -5.01 26.44 -1.07
C SER A 16 -6.52 26.24 -1.08
N GLU A 17 -7.23 27.34 -1.27
CA GLU A 17 -8.69 27.34 -1.46
C GLU A 17 -9.05 28.34 -2.57
N ALA A 18 -10.21 28.14 -3.17
CA ALA A 18 -10.76 29.07 -4.14
C ALA A 18 -11.01 30.44 -3.48
N ASN A 19 -10.87 31.49 -4.30
CA ASN A 19 -11.02 32.87 -3.84
C ASN A 19 -12.34 33.10 -3.07
N GLY A 20 -12.23 33.81 -1.95
CA GLY A 20 -13.35 34.05 -1.03
C GLY A 20 -13.67 32.83 -0.17
N GLU A 21 -14.97 32.52 -0.04
CA GLU A 21 -15.47 31.42 0.81
C GLU A 21 -16.00 30.23 0.01
N ARG A 22 -15.72 30.16 -1.31
CA ARG A 22 -16.33 29.16 -2.21
C ARG A 22 -16.05 27.72 -1.82
N SER A 23 -14.84 27.47 -1.32
CA SER A 23 -14.40 26.16 -0.85
C SER A 23 -15.03 25.76 0.48
N ARG A 24 -15.65 26.72 1.19
CA ARG A 24 -16.18 26.53 2.54
C ARG A 24 -17.69 26.36 2.53
N GLU A 25 -18.19 25.62 3.51
CA GLU A 25 -19.62 25.42 3.74
C GLU A 25 -19.91 25.51 5.24
N LEU A 26 -20.94 26.27 5.62
CA LEU A 26 -21.48 26.23 6.97
C LEU A 26 -22.35 24.98 7.11
N ILE A 27 -22.02 24.12 8.07
CA ILE A 27 -22.67 22.83 8.27
C ILE A 27 -23.20 22.68 9.69
N TYR A 28 -24.16 21.77 9.86
CA TYR A 28 -24.60 21.28 11.15
C TYR A 28 -24.09 19.85 11.34
N ILE A 29 -23.33 19.64 12.41
CA ILE A 29 -22.66 18.39 12.74
C ILE A 29 -23.50 17.65 13.79
N PRO A 30 -23.92 16.39 13.53
CA PRO A 30 -24.63 15.59 14.51
C PRO A 30 -23.88 15.47 15.85
N THR A 31 -24.61 15.42 16.96
CA THR A 31 -24.05 15.22 18.30
C THR A 31 -23.58 13.79 18.52
N GLY A 32 -22.79 13.56 19.57
CA GLY A 32 -22.37 12.22 19.98
C GLY A 32 -21.10 11.71 19.29
N GLN A 33 -20.36 12.58 18.60
CA GLN A 33 -19.12 12.24 17.91
C GLN A 33 -17.86 12.66 18.69
N GLY A 34 -18.05 13.24 19.88
CA GLY A 34 -16.99 13.77 20.73
C GLY A 34 -16.40 15.08 20.20
N ILE A 35 -15.14 15.32 20.54
CA ILE A 35 -14.37 16.48 20.08
C ILE A 35 -13.74 16.13 18.74
N LEU A 36 -14.20 16.79 17.68
CA LEU A 36 -13.68 16.62 16.33
C LEU A 36 -12.61 17.68 16.05
N PRO A 37 -11.33 17.30 15.84
CA PRO A 37 -10.27 18.26 15.51
C PRO A 37 -10.42 18.84 14.10
N ALA A 38 -9.75 19.96 13.82
CA ALA A 38 -9.58 20.45 12.46
C ALA A 38 -8.95 19.35 11.57
N GLY A 39 -9.38 19.27 10.31
CA GLY A 39 -8.95 18.24 9.37
C GLY A 39 -9.67 16.90 9.52
N THR A 40 -10.68 16.79 10.40
CA THR A 40 -11.52 15.59 10.48
C THR A 40 -12.25 15.35 9.16
N LEU A 41 -12.16 14.12 8.64
CA LEU A 41 -12.90 13.68 7.47
C LEU A 41 -14.38 13.49 7.81
N LEU A 42 -15.25 14.11 7.01
CA LEU A 42 -16.69 14.06 7.20
C LEU A 42 -17.37 13.42 5.99
N LYS A 43 -18.37 12.59 6.28
CA LYS A 43 -19.31 12.04 5.29
C LYS A 43 -20.31 13.10 4.84
N ALA A 44 -21.13 12.77 3.85
CA ALA A 44 -22.16 13.67 3.32
C ALA A 44 -23.21 14.07 4.37
N ASP A 45 -23.46 13.22 5.38
CA ASP A 45 -24.34 13.49 6.51
C ASP A 45 -23.67 14.27 7.66
N ASN A 46 -22.43 14.74 7.44
CA ASN A 46 -21.58 15.43 8.41
C ASN A 46 -21.17 14.59 9.63
N THR A 47 -21.30 13.26 9.58
CA THR A 47 -20.65 12.37 10.55
C THR A 47 -19.19 12.12 10.20
N LYS A 48 -18.36 11.77 11.18
CA LYS A 48 -16.95 11.43 10.98
C LYS A 48 -16.85 10.17 10.11
N ALA A 49 -16.04 10.24 9.05
CA ALA A 49 -15.69 9.07 8.25
C ALA A 49 -14.74 8.14 9.03
N VAL A 50 -14.97 6.83 8.96
CA VAL A 50 -14.20 5.83 9.72
C VAL A 50 -13.06 5.26 8.87
N ASP A 51 -13.36 4.88 7.64
CA ASP A 51 -12.47 4.28 6.63
C ASP A 51 -12.10 5.26 5.50
N GLY A 52 -12.62 6.48 5.57
CA GLY A 52 -12.30 7.58 4.66
C GLY A 52 -12.92 7.45 3.25
N ALA A 53 -13.33 6.27 2.79
CA ALA A 53 -13.98 6.06 1.49
C ALA A 53 -15.33 6.79 1.33
N GLU A 54 -15.93 7.20 2.45
CA GLU A 54 -17.17 7.99 2.46
C GLU A 54 -16.92 9.50 2.64
N ALA A 55 -15.65 9.91 2.74
CA ALA A 55 -15.30 11.29 3.05
C ALA A 55 -15.49 12.22 1.85
N VAL A 56 -16.28 13.27 2.07
CA VAL A 56 -16.62 14.28 1.05
C VAL A 56 -16.27 15.70 1.50
N LYS A 57 -15.98 15.90 2.79
CA LYS A 57 -15.68 17.21 3.39
C LYS A 57 -14.61 17.08 4.48
N LEU A 58 -13.97 18.20 4.81
CA LEU A 58 -12.99 18.29 5.89
C LEU A 58 -13.38 19.37 6.88
N LEU A 59 -13.37 19.06 8.17
CA LEU A 59 -13.72 20.03 9.21
C LEU A 59 -12.66 21.16 9.28
N TYR A 60 -13.08 22.42 9.12
CA TYR A 60 -12.17 23.57 9.06
C TYR A 60 -11.49 23.85 10.41
N GLY A 61 -12.25 23.78 11.50
CA GLY A 61 -11.79 24.07 12.86
C GLY A 61 -12.42 23.11 13.85
N GLN A 62 -11.81 22.98 15.03
CA GLN A 62 -12.30 22.04 16.04
C GLN A 62 -13.76 22.31 16.41
N VAL A 63 -14.57 21.25 16.51
CA VAL A 63 -15.95 21.30 17.00
C VAL A 63 -16.16 20.24 18.08
N ASP A 64 -16.68 20.64 19.23
CA ASP A 64 -17.16 19.71 20.26
C ASP A 64 -18.63 19.38 20.01
N THR A 65 -18.92 18.12 19.72
CA THR A 65 -20.26 17.60 19.46
C THR A 65 -20.85 16.86 20.66
N GLY A 66 -20.09 16.77 21.77
CA GLY A 66 -20.42 15.96 22.94
C GLY A 66 -20.38 14.46 22.66
N THR A 67 -20.47 13.65 23.72
CA THR A 67 -20.49 12.18 23.63
C THR A 67 -21.91 11.59 23.62
N ALA A 68 -22.92 12.38 23.98
CA ALA A 68 -24.31 11.95 23.98
C ALA A 68 -24.95 12.09 22.59
N ALA A 69 -25.57 11.03 22.09
CA ALA A 69 -26.37 11.07 20.87
C ALA A 69 -27.75 11.69 21.10
N GLY A 70 -28.39 12.16 20.02
CA GLY A 70 -29.78 12.64 20.04
C GLY A 70 -29.97 14.09 20.52
N GLY A 71 -28.87 14.83 20.72
CA GLY A 71 -28.89 16.27 20.98
C GLY A 71 -28.97 17.11 19.70
N LEU A 72 -29.15 18.42 19.85
CA LEU A 72 -29.17 19.37 18.73
C LEU A 72 -27.80 19.44 18.05
N ALA A 73 -27.80 19.36 16.71
CA ALA A 73 -26.58 19.44 15.91
C ALA A 73 -25.81 20.77 16.15
N VAL A 74 -24.49 20.68 16.14
CA VAL A 74 -23.57 21.78 16.42
C VAL A 74 -23.13 22.44 15.12
N LYS A 75 -23.07 23.78 15.07
CA LYS A 75 -22.57 24.49 13.90
C LYS A 75 -21.06 24.29 13.74
N GLY A 76 -20.64 24.05 12.51
CA GLY A 76 -19.23 24.04 12.12
C GLY A 76 -19.04 24.59 10.73
N THR A 77 -17.79 24.78 10.34
CA THR A 77 -17.41 25.12 8.97
C THR A 77 -16.60 23.97 8.40
N ALA A 78 -16.86 23.58 7.16
CA ALA A 78 -16.09 22.56 6.46
C ALA A 78 -15.51 23.10 5.16
N ILE A 79 -14.36 22.57 4.75
CA ILE A 79 -13.90 22.59 3.37
C ILE A 79 -14.69 21.52 2.63
N ALA A 80 -15.41 21.93 1.59
CA ALA A 80 -16.38 21.08 0.90
C ALA A 80 -16.18 21.02 -0.62
N ARG A 81 -15.25 21.80 -1.19
CA ARG A 81 -14.91 21.83 -2.62
C ARG A 81 -13.71 22.71 -2.92
N ASP A 82 -13.24 22.67 -4.16
CA ASP A 82 -12.28 23.60 -4.77
C ASP A 82 -11.07 23.94 -3.88
N ALA A 83 -10.44 22.94 -3.27
CA ALA A 83 -9.34 23.16 -2.32
C ALA A 83 -8.23 22.12 -2.50
N GLU A 84 -7.01 22.50 -2.14
CA GLU A 84 -5.90 21.56 -1.96
C GLU A 84 -5.56 21.45 -0.47
N VAL A 85 -5.27 20.24 -0.01
CA VAL A 85 -4.98 19.97 1.41
C VAL A 85 -3.76 19.08 1.59
N HIS A 86 -3.07 19.22 2.71
CA HIS A 86 -1.99 18.35 3.16
C HIS A 86 -2.56 17.05 3.76
N GLY A 87 -2.38 15.94 3.06
CA GLY A 87 -2.84 14.62 3.50
C GLY A 87 -2.27 14.20 4.84
N GLU A 88 -1.01 14.54 5.15
CA GLU A 88 -0.35 14.21 6.42
C GLU A 88 -0.94 14.96 7.64
N LEU A 89 -1.69 16.03 7.40
CA LEU A 89 -2.30 16.86 8.45
C LEU A 89 -3.79 16.58 8.65
N LEU A 90 -4.38 15.66 7.86
CA LEU A 90 -5.76 15.26 8.05
C LEU A 90 -5.94 14.40 9.30
N GLY A 91 -7.14 14.45 9.88
CA GLY A 91 -7.52 13.80 11.14
C GLY A 91 -7.77 12.30 10.98
N TRP A 92 -6.74 11.54 10.60
CA TRP A 92 -6.80 10.08 10.49
C TRP A 92 -7.01 9.40 11.85
N ALA A 93 -7.74 8.29 11.88
CA ALA A 93 -7.75 7.42 13.03
C ALA A 93 -6.38 6.72 13.16
N SER A 94 -6.03 6.28 14.37
CA SER A 94 -4.71 5.66 14.62
C SER A 94 -4.49 4.35 13.87
N ASP A 95 -5.58 3.69 13.47
CA ASP A 95 -5.64 2.43 12.74
C ASP A 95 -5.91 2.61 11.24
N THR A 96 -6.06 3.83 10.73
CA THR A 96 -6.29 4.07 9.29
C THR A 96 -5.10 3.58 8.47
N THR A 97 -5.37 2.61 7.61
CA THR A 97 -4.41 1.98 6.70
C THR A 97 -4.00 2.90 5.55
N SER A 98 -2.92 2.57 4.85
CA SER A 98 -2.49 3.31 3.66
C SER A 98 -3.56 3.28 2.55
N ASP A 99 -4.25 2.15 2.39
CA ASP A 99 -5.28 1.99 1.36
C ASP A 99 -6.51 2.85 1.66
N GLU A 100 -6.96 2.89 2.92
CA GLU A 100 -8.05 3.77 3.34
C GLU A 100 -7.71 5.25 3.13
N LYS A 101 -6.46 5.66 3.39
CA LYS A 101 -6.01 7.04 3.10
C LYS A 101 -6.05 7.36 1.60
N LEU A 102 -5.69 6.40 0.75
CA LEU A 102 -5.75 6.58 -0.70
C LEU A 102 -7.19 6.61 -1.20
N LEU A 103 -8.07 5.76 -0.67
CA LEU A 103 -9.50 5.77 -0.97
C LEU A 103 -10.17 7.08 -0.53
N ALA A 104 -9.80 7.59 0.65
CA ALA A 104 -10.26 8.88 1.13
C ALA A 104 -9.81 10.03 0.21
N ALA A 105 -8.57 9.99 -0.27
CA ALA A 105 -8.08 10.99 -1.21
C ALA A 105 -8.87 11.00 -2.51
N ILE A 106 -9.21 9.82 -3.05
CA ILE A 106 -10.07 9.68 -4.24
C ILE A 106 -11.46 10.28 -3.97
N SER A 107 -12.08 9.91 -2.85
CA SER A 107 -13.44 10.36 -2.49
C SER A 107 -13.53 11.88 -2.27
N LEU A 108 -12.48 12.47 -1.68
CA LEU A 108 -12.35 13.91 -1.53
C LEU A 108 -12.13 14.60 -2.88
N GLU A 109 -11.36 14.01 -3.79
CA GLU A 109 -11.11 14.56 -5.13
C GLU A 109 -12.39 14.59 -5.97
N GLU A 110 -13.27 13.58 -5.84
CA GLU A 110 -14.61 13.60 -6.44
C GLU A 110 -15.47 14.77 -5.92
N SER A 111 -15.20 15.25 -4.70
CA SER A 111 -15.82 16.44 -4.11
C SER A 111 -15.07 17.75 -4.46
N GLY A 112 -14.02 17.68 -5.29
CA GLY A 112 -13.18 18.82 -5.67
C GLY A 112 -12.12 19.21 -4.63
N ILE A 113 -11.81 18.33 -3.68
CA ILE A 113 -10.78 18.53 -2.66
C ILE A 113 -9.58 17.64 -3.01
N VAL A 114 -8.51 18.24 -3.51
CA VAL A 114 -7.30 17.51 -3.91
C VAL A 114 -6.39 17.30 -2.71
N VAL A 115 -6.10 16.03 -2.40
CA VAL A 115 -5.16 15.68 -1.32
C VAL A 115 -3.73 15.61 -1.85
N ARG A 116 -2.86 16.47 -1.31
CA ARG A 116 -1.43 16.52 -1.64
C ARG A 116 -0.62 15.82 -0.55
N TRP A 117 0.46 15.18 -0.97
CA TRP A 117 1.35 14.42 -0.10
C TRP A 117 2.80 14.80 -0.36
N THR A 118 3.57 14.94 0.71
CA THR A 118 5.04 14.93 0.68
C THR A 118 5.58 13.50 0.74
N ASN A 119 4.89 12.63 1.47
CA ASN A 119 5.13 11.20 1.49
C ASN A 119 3.81 10.46 1.25
N ARG A 120 3.56 10.12 -0.02
CA ARG A 120 2.30 9.49 -0.43
C ARG A 120 2.17 8.08 0.16
N PRO A 121 1.02 7.71 0.76
CA PRO A 121 0.78 6.33 1.16
C PRO A 121 0.97 5.36 -0.01
N ILE A 122 1.53 4.18 0.27
CA ILE A 122 1.75 3.14 -0.74
C ILE A 122 0.59 2.15 -0.65
N ALA A 123 -0.05 1.88 -1.78
CA ALA A 123 -1.13 0.90 -1.86
C ALA A 123 -0.61 -0.50 -1.53
N SER A 124 -1.34 -1.25 -0.71
CA SER A 124 -1.08 -2.67 -0.52
C SER A 124 -1.34 -3.44 -1.82
N ASN A 125 -0.83 -4.68 -1.89
CA ASN A 125 -1.08 -5.58 -3.01
C ASN A 125 -0.56 -5.05 -4.37
N THR A 126 0.31 -4.04 -4.36
CA THR A 126 1.06 -3.57 -5.54
C THR A 126 2.37 -4.33 -5.62
N ALA A 127 2.62 -5.01 -6.73
CA ALA A 127 3.84 -5.79 -6.93
C ALA A 127 5.11 -4.93 -6.76
N HIS A 128 6.05 -5.41 -5.95
CA HIS A 128 7.26 -4.67 -5.59
C HIS A 128 8.54 -5.50 -5.74
N HIS A 129 8.51 -6.76 -5.30
CA HIS A 129 9.68 -7.62 -5.31
C HIS A 129 9.32 -9.09 -5.46
N ILE A 130 10.32 -9.89 -5.85
CA ILE A 130 10.22 -11.34 -5.93
C ILE A 130 10.90 -11.93 -4.70
N VAL A 131 10.41 -13.06 -4.21
CA VAL A 131 11.08 -13.89 -3.21
C VAL A 131 11.04 -15.35 -3.62
N PHE A 132 12.09 -16.12 -3.32
CA PHE A 132 12.02 -17.57 -3.41
C PHE A 132 11.30 -18.12 -2.18
N ARG A 133 10.26 -18.93 -2.43
CA ARG A 133 9.52 -19.65 -1.38
C ARG A 133 10.07 -21.05 -1.17
N GLN A 134 10.50 -21.69 -2.25
CA GLN A 134 11.08 -23.02 -2.24
C GLN A 134 12.12 -23.13 -3.34
N VAL A 135 13.29 -23.64 -2.98
CA VAL A 135 14.35 -24.05 -3.90
C VAL A 135 14.91 -25.39 -3.42
N PRO A 136 15.21 -26.36 -4.32
CA PRO A 136 15.89 -27.59 -3.92
C PRO A 136 17.23 -27.27 -3.27
N LEU A 137 17.62 -28.02 -2.23
CA LEU A 137 18.91 -27.83 -1.57
C LEU A 137 20.02 -28.65 -2.23
N MET A 138 19.67 -29.81 -2.80
CA MET A 138 20.62 -30.73 -3.40
C MET A 138 20.05 -31.51 -4.57
N GLY A 139 20.93 -32.06 -5.41
CA GLY A 139 20.60 -32.86 -6.58
C GLY A 139 21.81 -33.57 -7.19
N GLU A 140 21.60 -34.29 -8.28
CA GLU A 140 22.64 -34.89 -9.11
C GLU A 140 22.66 -34.26 -10.50
N ALA A 141 23.83 -34.21 -11.13
CA ALA A 141 23.97 -33.63 -12.46
C ALA A 141 23.13 -34.39 -13.49
N ASN A 142 22.42 -33.65 -14.34
CA ASN A 142 21.48 -34.11 -15.37
C ASN A 142 20.20 -34.80 -14.87
N GLU A 143 19.99 -34.87 -13.56
CA GLU A 143 18.71 -35.35 -12.99
C GLU A 143 17.75 -34.17 -12.73
N PRO A 144 16.45 -34.34 -12.99
CA PRO A 144 15.45 -33.32 -12.68
C PRO A 144 15.30 -33.14 -11.17
N ILE A 145 15.35 -31.90 -10.71
CA ILE A 145 15.11 -31.49 -9.33
C ILE A 145 14.09 -30.36 -9.29
N GLY A 146 13.27 -30.32 -8.24
CA GLY A 146 12.22 -29.31 -8.13
C GLY A 146 11.21 -29.62 -7.02
N PRO A 147 10.17 -28.80 -6.88
CA PRO A 147 9.94 -27.58 -7.65
C PRO A 147 10.77 -26.39 -7.15
N VAL A 148 11.01 -25.42 -8.03
CA VAL A 148 11.40 -24.05 -7.67
C VAL A 148 10.16 -23.17 -7.66
N ILE A 149 9.88 -22.53 -6.52
CA ILE A 149 8.70 -21.68 -6.34
C ILE A 149 9.17 -20.28 -5.95
N ALA A 150 8.76 -19.29 -6.75
CA ALA A 150 8.91 -17.88 -6.45
C ALA A 150 7.55 -17.20 -6.25
N GLU A 151 7.53 -16.17 -5.43
CA GLU A 151 6.34 -15.37 -5.12
C GLU A 151 6.60 -13.90 -5.45
N ILE A 152 5.59 -13.23 -5.97
CA ILE A 152 5.57 -11.78 -6.15
C ILE A 152 4.91 -11.16 -4.92
N ARG A 153 5.65 -10.29 -4.23
CA ARG A 153 5.21 -9.65 -3.00
C ARG A 153 5.14 -8.14 -3.15
N ASP A 154 4.24 -7.55 -2.38
CA ASP A 154 4.15 -6.10 -2.23
C ASP A 154 5.25 -5.55 -1.30
N VAL A 155 5.31 -4.23 -1.12
CA VAL A 155 6.32 -3.60 -0.26
C VAL A 155 6.20 -4.01 1.22
N PHE A 156 5.02 -4.49 1.64
CA PHE A 156 4.74 -4.93 3.00
C PHE A 156 5.01 -6.43 3.20
N GLY A 157 5.40 -7.14 2.14
CA GLY A 157 5.69 -8.56 2.16
C GLY A 157 4.45 -9.45 1.98
N ALA A 158 3.29 -8.91 1.66
CA ALA A 158 2.10 -9.69 1.33
C ALA A 158 2.20 -10.27 -0.09
N LEU A 159 1.63 -11.46 -0.30
CA LEU A 159 1.54 -12.07 -1.63
C LEU A 159 0.60 -11.24 -2.52
N VAL A 160 1.01 -10.98 -3.75
CA VAL A 160 0.18 -10.25 -4.71
C VAL A 160 -0.70 -11.21 -5.50
N ASN A 161 -1.83 -11.61 -4.90
CA ASN A 161 -2.76 -12.61 -5.44
C ASN A 161 -3.37 -12.26 -6.82
N GLY A 162 -3.24 -11.03 -7.30
CA GLY A 162 -3.69 -10.62 -8.64
C GLY A 162 -2.58 -10.54 -9.69
N SER A 163 -1.32 -10.78 -9.32
CA SER A 163 -0.20 -10.59 -10.25
C SER A 163 -0.11 -11.73 -11.26
N ALA A 164 0.00 -11.34 -12.53
CA ALA A 164 0.28 -12.21 -13.67
C ALA A 164 1.63 -11.85 -14.34
N ALA A 165 2.54 -11.19 -13.60
CA ALA A 165 3.82 -10.76 -14.16
C ALA A 165 4.64 -11.97 -14.64
N SER A 166 5.37 -11.77 -15.76
CA SER A 166 6.29 -12.78 -16.29
C SER A 166 7.61 -12.72 -15.54
N VAL A 167 7.93 -13.77 -14.80
CA VAL A 167 9.20 -13.91 -14.07
C VAL A 167 10.11 -14.85 -14.83
N THR A 168 11.37 -14.47 -15.00
CA THR A 168 12.41 -15.27 -15.63
C THR A 168 13.33 -15.87 -14.58
N LEU A 169 13.44 -17.20 -14.57
CA LEU A 169 14.42 -17.91 -13.75
C LEU A 169 15.71 -18.14 -14.55
N ALA A 170 16.84 -17.75 -14.00
CA ALA A 170 18.15 -17.94 -14.61
C ALA A 170 19.19 -18.40 -13.59
N LYS A 171 20.24 -19.09 -14.06
CA LYS A 171 21.42 -19.40 -13.27
C LYS A 171 22.22 -18.11 -13.00
N SER A 172 22.53 -17.85 -11.74
CA SER A 172 23.42 -16.75 -11.34
C SER A 172 24.87 -17.20 -11.17
N ALA A 173 25.09 -18.41 -10.63
CA ALA A 173 26.41 -18.98 -10.40
C ALA A 173 26.41 -20.51 -10.60
N GLY A 174 27.59 -21.08 -10.82
CA GLY A 174 27.84 -22.51 -11.02
C GLY A 174 28.29 -22.86 -12.45
N ALA A 175 29.11 -23.91 -12.58
CA ALA A 175 29.84 -24.26 -13.80
C ALA A 175 28.97 -24.85 -14.94
N GLY A 176 27.94 -25.64 -14.62
CA GLY A 176 27.05 -26.30 -15.61
C GLY A 176 25.85 -25.46 -16.04
N ASP A 177 25.13 -25.91 -17.07
CA ASP A 177 23.99 -25.20 -17.63
C ASP A 177 22.69 -25.54 -16.89
N LEU A 178 21.81 -24.55 -16.76
CA LEU A 178 20.46 -24.72 -16.22
C LEU A 178 19.48 -25.08 -17.35
N ALA A 179 18.78 -26.20 -17.20
CA ALA A 179 17.60 -26.55 -17.98
C ALA A 179 16.32 -26.40 -17.13
N GLY A 180 15.17 -26.19 -17.78
CA GLY A 180 13.87 -26.02 -17.08
C GLY A 180 13.62 -24.62 -16.50
N GLY A 181 14.59 -23.70 -16.60
CA GLY A 181 14.42 -22.28 -16.26
C GLY A 181 13.67 -21.47 -17.34
N GLY A 182 13.87 -20.16 -17.35
CA GLY A 182 13.26 -19.24 -18.31
C GLY A 182 12.01 -18.53 -17.79
N ALA A 183 11.32 -17.83 -18.68
CA ALA A 183 10.17 -17.00 -18.37
C ALA A 183 8.89 -17.82 -18.15
N LYS A 184 8.21 -17.58 -17.02
CA LYS A 184 6.87 -18.12 -16.73
C LYS A 184 6.00 -17.03 -16.11
N ALA A 185 4.74 -16.97 -16.51
CA ALA A 185 3.77 -16.06 -15.94
C ALA A 185 3.36 -16.51 -14.54
N ALA A 186 3.22 -15.56 -13.61
CA ALA A 186 2.65 -15.83 -12.31
C ALA A 186 1.16 -16.19 -12.40
N VAL A 187 0.73 -17.10 -11.55
CA VAL A 187 -0.68 -17.40 -11.30
C VAL A 187 -0.95 -17.07 -9.84
N ASN A 188 -1.81 -16.09 -9.60
CA ASN A 188 -2.08 -15.53 -8.28
C ASN A 188 -0.80 -15.08 -7.55
N GLY A 189 0.13 -14.46 -8.28
CA GLY A 189 1.42 -14.01 -7.72
C GLY A 189 2.44 -15.12 -7.47
N VAL A 190 2.16 -16.38 -7.81
CA VAL A 190 3.08 -17.51 -7.63
C VAL A 190 3.60 -17.98 -8.98
N VAL A 191 4.90 -18.24 -9.07
CA VAL A 191 5.56 -18.81 -10.24
C VAL A 191 6.24 -20.10 -9.82
N THR A 192 5.93 -21.19 -10.52
CA THR A 192 6.47 -22.52 -10.23
C THR A 192 7.22 -23.06 -11.44
N TRP A 193 8.50 -23.38 -11.30
CA TRP A 193 9.22 -24.22 -12.26
C TRP A 193 9.26 -25.63 -11.67
N ASP A 194 8.49 -26.53 -12.29
CA ASP A 194 8.20 -27.85 -11.73
C ASP A 194 9.47 -28.72 -11.64
N GLU A 195 10.29 -28.65 -12.68
CA GLU A 195 11.54 -29.39 -12.78
C GLU A 195 12.61 -28.49 -13.43
N ILE A 196 13.79 -28.47 -12.81
CA ILE A 196 15.01 -27.90 -13.37
C ILE A 196 16.12 -28.95 -13.31
N SER A 197 17.17 -28.81 -14.10
CA SER A 197 18.36 -29.65 -13.97
C SER A 197 19.62 -28.87 -14.28
N PHE A 198 20.76 -29.39 -13.81
CA PHE A 198 22.07 -28.80 -14.02
C PHE A 198 23.01 -29.79 -14.70
N SER A 199 23.75 -29.36 -15.73
CA SER A 199 24.55 -30.28 -16.54
C SER A 199 25.87 -30.75 -15.89
N ALA A 200 26.27 -30.16 -14.76
CA ALA A 200 27.51 -30.48 -14.07
C ALA A 200 27.40 -30.36 -12.54
N ALA A 201 28.27 -31.05 -11.83
CA ALA A 201 28.41 -30.95 -10.38
C ALA A 201 29.02 -29.59 -9.99
N ASP A 202 28.33 -28.84 -9.14
CA ASP A 202 28.80 -27.58 -8.55
C ASP A 202 27.82 -27.10 -7.48
N THR A 203 28.11 -25.97 -6.84
CA THR A 203 27.14 -25.20 -6.07
C THR A 203 26.57 -24.07 -6.91
N TYR A 204 25.24 -24.04 -7.05
CA TYR A 204 24.52 -23.09 -7.88
C TYR A 204 23.71 -22.10 -7.05
N THR A 205 23.48 -20.92 -7.62
CA THR A 205 22.44 -19.99 -7.18
C THR A 205 21.61 -19.58 -8.39
N LEU A 206 20.33 -19.29 -8.15
CA LEU A 206 19.37 -18.88 -9.17
C LEU A 206 18.93 -17.45 -8.92
N THR A 207 18.66 -16.73 -10.00
CA THR A 207 18.05 -15.39 -9.94
C THR A 207 16.68 -15.44 -10.61
N ALA A 208 15.67 -14.89 -9.93
CA ALA A 208 14.35 -14.65 -10.48
C ALA A 208 14.18 -13.15 -10.76
N THR A 209 13.89 -12.79 -12.01
CA THR A 209 13.77 -11.39 -12.47
C THR A 209 12.45 -11.14 -13.18
N ALA A 210 11.91 -9.92 -13.05
CA ALA A 210 10.78 -9.44 -13.83
C ALA A 210 10.91 -7.93 -14.04
N ALA A 211 10.21 -7.38 -15.04
CA ALA A 211 10.17 -5.94 -15.26
C ALA A 211 9.61 -5.22 -14.03
N ASP A 212 10.26 -4.12 -13.63
CA ASP A 212 9.85 -3.24 -12.53
C ASP A 212 9.76 -3.88 -11.14
N LEU A 213 10.23 -5.13 -10.96
CA LEU A 213 10.32 -5.80 -9.67
C LEU A 213 11.77 -5.95 -9.22
N THR A 214 12.00 -5.80 -7.91
CA THR A 214 13.29 -6.17 -7.31
C THR A 214 13.49 -7.68 -7.43
N ALA A 215 14.62 -8.09 -8.02
CA ALA A 215 14.96 -9.49 -8.26
C ALA A 215 15.29 -10.24 -6.96
N ALA A 216 15.08 -11.56 -6.97
CA ALA A 216 15.48 -12.46 -5.90
C ALA A 216 16.70 -13.30 -6.32
N VAL A 217 17.60 -13.58 -5.37
CA VAL A 217 18.65 -14.60 -5.51
C VAL A 217 18.35 -15.72 -4.52
N SER A 218 18.48 -16.97 -4.96
CA SER A 218 18.21 -18.14 -4.12
C SER A 218 19.35 -18.41 -3.13
N ASP A 219 19.05 -19.25 -2.14
CA ASP A 219 20.10 -19.97 -1.41
C ASP A 219 20.87 -20.93 -2.34
N ASN A 220 21.96 -21.49 -1.80
CA ASN A 220 22.81 -22.44 -2.52
C ASN A 220 22.09 -23.75 -2.81
N ILE A 221 22.31 -24.28 -4.02
CA ILE A 221 21.86 -25.59 -4.48
C ILE A 221 23.10 -26.44 -4.78
N VAL A 222 23.29 -27.55 -4.07
CA VAL A 222 24.49 -28.40 -4.22
C VAL A 222 24.19 -29.55 -5.17
N ILE A 223 24.89 -29.59 -6.30
CA ILE A 223 24.75 -30.66 -7.30
C ILE A 223 25.99 -31.55 -7.27
N SER A 224 25.79 -32.85 -6.99
CA SER A 224 26.86 -33.86 -7.08
C SER A 224 26.98 -34.42 -8.49
N ALA A 225 28.09 -35.10 -8.77
CA ALA A 225 28.26 -35.82 -10.02
C ALA A 225 27.21 -36.94 -10.12
N ALA A 226 26.80 -37.25 -11.36
CA ALA A 226 25.95 -38.40 -11.62
C ALA A 226 26.69 -39.70 -11.25
N ALA A 227 25.96 -40.68 -10.72
CA ALA A 227 26.47 -42.02 -10.39
C ALA A 227 26.81 -42.87 -11.62
#